data_AF-A0A3L7W7D1-F1
#
_entry.id   AF-A0A3L7W7D1-F1
#
_cell.length_a   1.000
_cell.length_b   1.000
_cell.length_c   1.000
_cell.angle_alpha   90.00
_cell.angle_beta   90.00
_cell.angle_gamma   90.00
#
_symmetry.space_group_name_H-M   'P 1'
#
loop_
_entity.id
_entity.type
_entity.pdbx_description
1 polymer ?
#
loop_
_entity_poly.entity_id
_entity_poly.type
_entity_poly.pdbx_seq_one_letter_code
_entity_poly.pdbx_strand_id
1 'polypeptide(L)'
;MRWFPLTAALVAAFAAVVLAVAPQSVSAQSSAPAVFYGKGAPLVAGDKIAVLIGGATCGTATVNGNLEWAVSVAAGASCLPTEGATASVTVNGSVATVTPTPVWKVGGTPPDVANGYKITLGGTATTNPTATPVAGNTSNLISGSIPKAGGFGIVAVLQQAKIGDVVTATGCPAASMSLFATVGGSFVTYVPGTTIAAVNAAFLAQFPDGAVPTGTALIGKC
;
A
#
# COMPACT_ATOMS: atom_id res chain seq x y z
N MET A 1 -83.01 34.51 13.86
CA MET A 1 -82.33 34.01 12.64
C MET A 1 -82.10 35.17 11.71
N ARG A 2 -80.95 35.19 11.03
CA ARG A 2 -80.41 36.22 10.10
C ARG A 2 -79.41 37.19 10.72
N TRP A 3 -78.19 36.68 10.85
CA TRP A 3 -76.97 37.47 10.85
C TRP A 3 -76.41 37.46 9.42
N PHE A 4 -76.25 38.65 8.82
CA PHE A 4 -75.59 38.86 7.54
C PHE A 4 -74.10 39.13 7.80
N PRO A 5 -73.16 38.39 7.18
CA PRO A 5 -71.75 38.76 7.23
C PRO A 5 -71.43 39.85 6.19
N LEU A 6 -70.69 40.86 6.65
CA LEU A 6 -70.09 41.94 5.87
C LEU A 6 -69.24 41.39 4.72
N THR A 7 -69.51 41.87 3.52
CA THR A 7 -68.60 41.91 2.38
C THR A 7 -67.53 42.97 2.60
N ALA A 8 -66.26 42.59 2.58
CA ALA A 8 -65.14 43.51 2.40
C ALA A 8 -64.16 42.90 1.39
N ALA A 9 -64.29 43.31 0.14
CA ALA A 9 -63.34 43.05 -0.94
C ALA A 9 -62.59 44.35 -1.23
N LEU A 10 -61.29 44.38 -0.92
CA LEU A 10 -60.28 45.37 -1.31
C LEU A 10 -58.94 44.65 -0.97
N VAL A 11 -57.89 44.55 -1.78
CA VAL A 11 -57.23 45.49 -2.68
C VAL A 11 -56.37 44.70 -3.67
N ALA A 12 -56.38 45.12 -4.93
CA ALA A 12 -55.39 44.73 -5.93
C ALA A 12 -54.11 45.55 -5.74
N ALA A 13 -52.95 44.89 -5.69
CA ALA A 13 -51.66 45.51 -5.98
C ALA A 13 -50.72 44.46 -6.61
N PHE A 14 -50.74 44.38 -7.94
CA PHE A 14 -49.74 43.67 -8.73
C PHE A 14 -48.46 44.51 -8.73
N ALA A 15 -47.51 44.19 -7.85
CA ALA A 15 -46.13 44.64 -7.95
C ALA A 15 -45.35 43.62 -8.78
N ALA A 16 -45.08 43.96 -10.04
CA ALA A 16 -44.19 43.21 -10.90
C ALA A 16 -42.75 43.37 -10.40
N VAL A 17 -42.27 42.41 -9.61
CA VAL A 17 -40.85 42.26 -9.29
C VAL A 17 -40.20 41.54 -10.47
N VAL A 18 -39.51 42.30 -11.32
CA VAL A 18 -38.60 41.77 -12.34
C VAL A 18 -37.40 41.17 -11.60
N LEU A 19 -37.41 39.86 -11.43
CA LEU A 19 -36.28 39.09 -10.92
C LEU A 19 -35.18 39.09 -12.00
N ALA A 20 -34.17 39.94 -11.82
CA ALA A 20 -32.94 39.86 -12.60
C ALA A 20 -32.19 38.59 -12.21
N VAL A 21 -32.40 37.51 -12.95
CA VAL A 21 -31.65 36.27 -12.80
C VAL A 21 -30.28 36.49 -13.45
N ALA A 22 -29.28 36.85 -12.64
CA ALA A 22 -27.89 36.79 -13.09
C ALA A 22 -27.58 35.32 -13.45
N PRO A 23 -26.95 35.03 -14.60
CA PRO A 23 -26.46 33.69 -14.88
C PRO A 23 -25.42 33.36 -13.80
N GLN A 24 -25.78 32.47 -12.88
CA GLN A 24 -24.77 31.88 -12.03
C GLN A 24 -23.87 31.07 -12.95
N SER A 25 -22.65 31.55 -13.13
CA SER A 25 -21.56 30.76 -13.68
C SER A 25 -21.52 29.47 -12.87
N VAL A 26 -22.02 28.38 -13.45
CA VAL A 26 -21.78 27.05 -12.92
C VAL A 26 -20.27 26.87 -13.03
N SER A 27 -19.54 27.12 -11.95
CA SER A 27 -18.14 26.74 -11.83
C SER A 27 -18.08 25.28 -12.26
N ALA A 28 -17.39 25.02 -13.38
CA ALA A 28 -17.27 23.71 -13.98
C ALA A 28 -17.05 22.67 -12.88
N GLN A 29 -18.05 21.80 -12.73
CA GLN A 29 -18.16 20.84 -11.66
C GLN A 29 -16.83 20.09 -11.52
N SER A 30 -16.19 20.27 -10.36
CA SER A 30 -14.98 19.53 -9.97
C SER A 30 -15.14 18.09 -10.42
N SER A 31 -14.25 17.66 -11.33
CA SER A 31 -14.26 16.33 -11.93
C SER A 31 -14.62 15.27 -10.89
N ALA A 32 -15.71 14.52 -11.11
CA ALA A 32 -16.17 13.53 -10.14
C ALA A 32 -15.02 12.56 -9.80
N PRO A 33 -14.81 12.22 -8.52
CA PRO A 33 -13.74 11.31 -8.16
C PRO A 33 -14.00 9.90 -8.72
N ALA A 34 -12.93 9.19 -9.06
CA ALA A 34 -13.02 7.75 -9.30
C ALA A 34 -13.31 7.05 -7.98
N VAL A 35 -14.19 6.05 -7.96
CA VAL A 35 -14.51 5.29 -6.75
C VAL A 35 -14.09 3.84 -6.94
N PHE A 36 -13.17 3.38 -6.09
CA PHE A 36 -12.74 1.99 -6.01
C PHE A 36 -13.42 1.37 -4.82
N TYR A 37 -14.18 0.29 -5.02
CA TYR A 37 -14.80 -0.45 -3.93
C TYR A 37 -14.86 -1.92 -4.25
N GLY A 38 -15.06 -2.73 -3.22
CA GLY A 38 -15.21 -4.17 -3.33
C GLY A 38 -15.75 -4.76 -2.03
N LYS A 39 -16.16 -6.02 -2.09
CA LYS A 39 -16.69 -6.72 -0.93
C LYS A 39 -16.33 -8.21 -0.91
N GLY A 40 -16.38 -8.77 0.30
CA GLY A 40 -16.33 -10.22 0.53
C GLY A 40 -14.93 -10.77 0.81
N ALA A 41 -14.86 -12.10 0.92
CA ALA A 41 -13.64 -12.83 1.22
C ALA A 41 -12.57 -12.60 0.13
N PRO A 42 -11.27 -12.58 0.49
CA PRO A 42 -10.70 -12.99 1.79
C PRO A 42 -10.51 -11.85 2.81
N LEU A 43 -11.19 -10.70 2.65
CA LEU A 43 -11.04 -9.56 3.56
C LEU A 43 -11.65 -9.84 4.93
N VAL A 44 -11.06 -9.25 5.98
CA VAL A 44 -11.62 -9.22 7.33
C VAL A 44 -11.88 -7.78 7.79
N ALA A 45 -12.86 -7.58 8.66
CA ALA A 45 -13.14 -6.28 9.24
C ALA A 45 -11.89 -5.72 9.95
N GLY A 46 -11.56 -4.46 9.66
CA GLY A 46 -10.35 -3.81 10.19
C GLY A 46 -9.15 -3.80 9.25
N ASP A 47 -9.14 -4.63 8.18
CA ASP A 47 -8.10 -4.61 7.16
C ASP A 47 -7.92 -3.20 6.56
N LYS A 48 -6.66 -2.80 6.38
CA LYS A 48 -6.30 -1.51 5.77
C LYS A 48 -6.11 -1.67 4.27
N ILE A 49 -6.95 -1.00 3.51
CA ILE A 49 -6.87 -0.94 2.05
C ILE A 49 -6.13 0.33 1.65
N ALA A 50 -5.15 0.22 0.75
CA ALA A 50 -4.60 1.38 0.06
C ALA A 50 -4.70 1.19 -1.46
N VAL A 51 -5.15 2.23 -2.17
CA VAL A 51 -5.16 2.28 -3.62
C VAL A 51 -3.94 3.06 -4.09
N LEU A 52 -3.13 2.45 -4.94
CA LEU A 52 -1.95 3.06 -5.53
C LEU A 52 -2.15 3.22 -7.03
N ILE A 53 -1.77 4.37 -7.57
CA ILE A 53 -1.80 4.66 -9.01
C ILE A 53 -0.41 5.19 -9.37
N GLY A 54 0.21 4.63 -10.41
CA GLY A 54 1.60 4.97 -10.75
C GLY A 54 2.61 4.67 -9.62
N GLY A 55 2.28 3.74 -8.71
CA GLY A 55 3.11 3.39 -7.56
C GLY A 55 2.98 4.30 -6.33
N ALA A 56 2.18 5.38 -6.40
CA ALA A 56 1.93 6.28 -5.27
C ALA A 56 0.55 6.04 -4.63
N THR A 57 0.46 6.11 -3.31
CA THR A 57 -0.81 5.95 -2.57
C THR A 57 -1.73 7.15 -2.82
N CYS A 58 -2.89 6.88 -3.42
CA CYS A 58 -3.89 7.89 -3.77
C CYS A 58 -5.03 8.00 -2.76
N GLY A 59 -5.26 6.96 -1.98
CA GLY A 59 -6.29 6.93 -0.96
C GLY A 59 -6.27 5.63 -0.17
N THR A 60 -6.86 5.67 1.01
CA THR A 60 -6.90 4.53 1.94
C THR A 60 -8.28 4.37 2.53
N ALA A 61 -8.66 3.13 2.84
CA ALA A 61 -9.89 2.80 3.55
C ALA A 61 -9.65 1.69 4.56
N THR A 62 -10.62 1.49 5.46
CA THR A 62 -10.65 0.34 6.36
C THR A 62 -11.85 -0.51 6.01
N VAL A 63 -11.67 -1.84 5.94
CA VAL A 63 -12.77 -2.77 5.70
C VAL A 63 -13.75 -2.73 6.87
N ASN A 64 -15.03 -2.53 6.58
CA ASN A 64 -16.08 -2.43 7.60
C ASN A 64 -16.52 -3.81 8.11
N GLY A 65 -17.48 -3.83 9.05
CA GLY A 65 -18.05 -5.08 9.60
C GLY A 65 -18.77 -5.98 8.58
N ASN A 66 -19.16 -5.43 7.43
CA ASN A 66 -19.80 -6.16 6.33
C ASN A 66 -18.79 -6.70 5.30
N LEU A 67 -17.49 -6.56 5.57
CA LEU A 67 -16.41 -6.92 4.65
C LEU A 67 -16.39 -6.08 3.37
N GLU A 68 -16.80 -4.82 3.46
CA GLU A 68 -16.84 -3.86 2.36
C GLU A 68 -15.83 -2.73 2.59
N TRP A 69 -15.32 -2.17 1.49
CA TRP A 69 -14.43 -1.02 1.50
C TRP A 69 -14.69 -0.13 0.29
N ALA A 70 -14.40 1.16 0.42
CA ALA A 70 -14.48 2.11 -0.68
C ALA A 70 -13.42 3.21 -0.53
N VAL A 71 -12.75 3.57 -1.62
CA VAL A 71 -11.76 4.65 -1.71
C VAL A 71 -12.12 5.55 -2.89
N SER A 72 -12.29 6.84 -2.63
CA SER A 72 -12.52 7.85 -3.66
C SER A 72 -11.21 8.57 -3.99
N VAL A 73 -10.86 8.63 -5.28
CA VAL A 73 -9.65 9.29 -5.78
C VAL A 73 -10.02 10.39 -6.76
N ALA A 74 -9.84 11.65 -6.34
CA ALA A 74 -10.06 12.81 -7.20
C ALA A 74 -8.93 13.00 -8.22
N ALA A 75 -9.21 13.67 -9.34
CA ALA A 75 -8.18 14.00 -10.36
C ALA A 75 -7.04 14.88 -9.80
N GLY A 76 -7.35 15.73 -8.81
CA GLY A 76 -6.36 16.55 -8.09
C GLY A 76 -5.76 15.88 -6.85
N ALA A 77 -5.85 14.56 -6.70
CA ALA A 77 -5.22 13.86 -5.58
C ALA A 77 -3.69 14.06 -5.61
N SER A 78 -3.06 14.03 -4.43
CA SER A 78 -1.61 14.23 -4.28
C SER A 78 -0.76 13.22 -5.04
N CYS A 79 -1.31 12.05 -5.36
CA CYS A 79 -0.66 11.04 -6.18
C CYS A 79 -0.68 11.34 -7.70
N LEU A 80 -1.36 12.40 -8.12
CA LEU A 80 -1.45 12.86 -9.51
C LEU A 80 -1.85 11.74 -10.49
N PRO A 81 -3.05 11.15 -10.33
CA PRO A 81 -3.46 10.02 -11.16
C PRO A 81 -3.60 10.45 -12.62
N THR A 82 -3.10 9.61 -13.52
CA THR A 82 -3.22 9.82 -14.97
C THR A 82 -4.39 9.00 -15.52
N GLU A 83 -5.17 9.59 -16.42
CA GLU A 83 -6.30 8.92 -17.08
C GLU A 83 -5.83 7.62 -17.76
N GLY A 84 -6.51 6.51 -17.49
CA GLY A 84 -6.15 5.20 -18.03
C GLY A 84 -5.02 4.48 -17.29
N ALA A 85 -4.46 5.06 -16.23
CA ALA A 85 -3.43 4.40 -15.44
C ALA A 85 -4.00 3.21 -14.66
N THR A 86 -3.29 2.09 -14.69
CA THR A 86 -3.61 0.93 -13.84
C THR A 86 -3.46 1.30 -12.38
N ALA A 87 -4.48 0.99 -11.59
CA ALA A 87 -4.42 1.04 -10.14
C ALA A 87 -3.97 -0.32 -9.59
N SER A 88 -3.35 -0.31 -8.42
CA SER A 88 -3.07 -1.51 -7.64
C SER A 88 -3.60 -1.31 -6.23
N VAL A 89 -3.94 -2.40 -5.55
CA VAL A 89 -4.47 -2.35 -4.19
C VAL A 89 -3.54 -3.14 -3.28
N THR A 90 -3.23 -2.56 -2.12
CA THR A 90 -2.61 -3.29 -1.02
C THR A 90 -3.61 -3.50 0.11
N VAL A 91 -3.45 -4.62 0.81
CA VAL A 91 -4.19 -4.97 2.03
C VAL A 91 -3.16 -5.16 3.14
N ASN A 92 -3.26 -4.35 4.20
CA ASN A 92 -2.29 -4.31 5.29
C ASN A 92 -0.84 -4.15 4.80
N GLY A 93 -0.64 -3.35 3.74
CA GLY A 93 0.67 -3.12 3.12
C GLY A 93 1.17 -4.22 2.17
N SER A 94 0.46 -5.36 2.07
CA SER A 94 0.78 -6.43 1.12
C SER A 94 0.03 -6.25 -0.19
N VAL A 95 0.69 -6.46 -1.33
CA VAL A 95 0.05 -6.35 -2.66
C VAL A 95 -1.01 -7.43 -2.82
N ALA A 96 -2.21 -7.03 -3.24
CA ALA A 96 -3.30 -7.94 -3.54
C ALA A 96 -3.60 -7.98 -5.04
N THR A 97 -4.06 -9.13 -5.52
CA THR A 97 -4.56 -9.27 -6.90
C THR A 97 -6.00 -8.77 -6.94
N VAL A 98 -6.30 -7.89 -7.90
CA VAL A 98 -7.62 -7.27 -8.04
C VAL A 98 -8.19 -7.63 -9.41
N THR A 99 -9.39 -8.18 -9.42
CA THR A 99 -10.08 -8.62 -10.64
C THR A 99 -11.46 -7.96 -10.73
N PRO A 100 -11.80 -7.32 -11.86
CA PRO A 100 -10.93 -7.01 -12.99
C PRO A 100 -9.82 -6.02 -12.62
N THR A 101 -8.78 -5.90 -13.47
CA THR A 101 -7.68 -4.95 -13.25
C THR A 101 -8.25 -3.54 -13.16
N PRO A 102 -8.08 -2.83 -12.03
CA PRO A 102 -8.66 -1.52 -11.85
C PRO A 102 -7.87 -0.49 -12.68
N VAL A 103 -8.60 0.40 -13.36
CA VAL A 103 -8.04 1.49 -14.13
C VAL A 103 -8.61 2.79 -13.60
N TRP A 104 -7.76 3.78 -13.37
CA TRP A 104 -8.22 5.08 -12.94
C TRP A 104 -8.77 5.87 -14.12
N LYS A 105 -9.95 6.43 -13.91
CA LYS A 105 -10.67 7.29 -14.84
C LYS A 105 -11.49 8.29 -14.04
N VAL A 106 -11.55 9.54 -14.49
CA VAL A 106 -12.43 10.55 -13.88
C VAL A 106 -13.87 10.02 -13.81
N GLY A 107 -14.47 10.05 -12.62
CA GLY A 107 -15.82 9.53 -12.34
C GLY A 107 -15.97 8.02 -12.53
N GLY A 108 -14.86 7.28 -12.69
CA GLY A 108 -14.87 5.85 -12.95
C GLY A 108 -15.36 5.04 -11.75
N THR A 109 -16.03 3.92 -12.04
CA THR A 109 -16.50 2.92 -11.08
C THR A 109 -16.03 1.52 -11.53
N PRO A 110 -16.06 0.51 -10.64
CA PRO A 110 -15.79 -0.87 -11.02
C PRO A 110 -16.78 -1.35 -12.09
N PRO A 111 -16.36 -2.22 -13.03
CA PRO A 111 -17.25 -2.75 -14.07
C PRO A 111 -18.46 -3.54 -13.53
N ASP A 112 -18.27 -4.27 -12.43
CA ASP A 112 -19.37 -4.89 -11.68
C ASP A 112 -19.81 -3.92 -10.57
N VAL A 113 -20.82 -3.11 -10.84
CA VAL A 113 -21.28 -2.10 -9.88
C VAL A 113 -21.92 -2.69 -8.62
N ALA A 114 -22.43 -3.92 -8.68
CA ALA A 114 -23.13 -4.56 -7.57
C ALA A 114 -22.15 -5.19 -6.55
N ASN A 115 -21.00 -5.67 -7.04
CA ASN A 115 -20.01 -6.37 -6.20
C ASN A 115 -18.67 -5.64 -6.09
N GLY A 116 -18.40 -4.68 -6.96
CA GLY A 116 -17.13 -3.98 -7.02
C GLY A 116 -15.99 -4.88 -7.51
N TYR A 117 -14.78 -4.52 -7.14
CA TYR A 117 -13.58 -5.30 -7.42
C TYR A 117 -13.46 -6.51 -6.50
N LYS A 118 -13.13 -7.67 -7.07
CA LYS A 118 -12.79 -8.86 -6.30
C LYS A 118 -11.32 -8.80 -5.91
N ILE A 119 -11.06 -8.88 -4.61
CA ILE A 119 -9.70 -8.99 -4.08
C ILE A 119 -9.38 -10.46 -3.89
N THR A 120 -8.24 -10.90 -4.41
CA THR A 120 -7.59 -12.13 -3.99
C THR A 120 -6.31 -11.70 -3.31
N LEU A 121 -6.25 -11.92 -1.99
CA LEU A 121 -4.97 -11.83 -1.29
C LEU A 121 -4.09 -12.90 -1.92
N GLY A 122 -2.85 -12.53 -2.27
CA GLY A 122 -1.84 -13.49 -2.68
C GLY A 122 -1.55 -14.41 -1.51
N GLY A 123 -2.40 -15.41 -1.31
CA GLY A 123 -2.16 -16.56 -0.46
C GLY A 123 -1.12 -17.42 -1.14
N THR A 124 0.13 -16.98 -1.01
CA THR A 124 1.36 -17.76 -1.06
C THR A 124 2.41 -16.72 -0.63
N ALA A 125 2.97 -16.81 0.57
CA ALA A 125 4.27 -17.50 0.67
C ALA A 125 4.53 -18.20 -0.66
N THR A 126 5.18 -17.52 -1.61
CA THR A 126 5.85 -18.24 -2.69
C THR A 126 6.49 -19.39 -1.95
N THR A 127 6.09 -20.63 -2.24
CA THR A 127 6.91 -21.74 -1.84
C THR A 127 8.27 -21.31 -2.35
N ASN A 128 9.16 -21.00 -1.40
CA ASN A 128 10.57 -20.94 -1.66
C ASN A 128 10.74 -22.12 -2.62
N PRO A 129 11.17 -21.94 -3.89
CA PRO A 129 11.75 -23.11 -4.52
C PRO A 129 12.67 -23.62 -3.43
N THR A 130 12.46 -24.84 -2.94
CA THR A 130 13.56 -25.54 -2.33
C THR A 130 14.54 -25.57 -3.48
N ALA A 131 15.35 -24.51 -3.58
CA ALA A 131 16.57 -24.52 -4.31
C ALA A 131 17.28 -25.64 -3.58
N THR A 132 17.19 -26.85 -4.14
CA THR A 132 18.23 -27.83 -3.97
C THR A 132 19.49 -27.02 -4.20
N PRO A 133 20.28 -26.74 -3.16
CA PRO A 133 21.38 -25.81 -3.27
C PRO A 133 22.25 -26.33 -4.40
N VAL A 134 22.38 -25.54 -5.46
CA VAL A 134 23.39 -25.81 -6.49
C VAL A 134 24.71 -25.68 -5.76
N ALA A 135 25.36 -26.83 -5.55
CA ALA A 135 26.66 -26.92 -4.93
C ALA A 135 27.64 -26.08 -5.75
N GLY A 136 28.04 -24.95 -5.17
CA GLY A 136 28.93 -23.97 -5.77
C GLY A 136 29.75 -23.27 -4.70
N ASN A 137 30.55 -24.04 -3.96
CA ASN A 137 31.78 -23.64 -3.26
C ASN A 137 31.79 -22.37 -2.37
N THR A 138 30.74 -22.11 -1.59
CA THR A 138 30.80 -21.40 -0.28
C THR A 138 29.89 -22.06 0.78
N SER A 139 29.46 -23.30 0.52
CA SER A 139 28.32 -24.02 1.11
C SER A 139 28.36 -24.33 2.62
N ASN A 140 29.24 -23.70 3.40
CA ASN A 140 29.27 -23.89 4.85
C ASN A 140 29.41 -22.59 5.66
N LEU A 141 29.22 -21.42 5.02
CA LEU A 141 29.26 -20.14 5.73
C LEU A 141 27.91 -19.80 6.39
N ILE A 142 26.79 -20.14 5.74
CA ILE A 142 25.45 -19.84 6.25
C ILE A 142 24.49 -21.02 6.07
N SER A 143 23.51 -21.14 6.97
CA SER A 143 22.33 -22.00 6.85
C SER A 143 21.08 -21.12 6.79
N GLY A 144 20.10 -21.50 5.95
CA GLY A 144 18.88 -20.72 5.72
C GLY A 144 18.88 -19.98 4.38
N SER A 145 17.89 -19.11 4.18
CA SER A 145 17.71 -18.40 2.91
C SER A 145 16.91 -17.11 3.10
N ILE A 146 17.24 -16.08 2.33
CA ILE A 146 16.45 -14.85 2.19
C ILE A 146 15.71 -14.91 0.84
N PRO A 147 14.39 -14.70 0.80
CA PRO A 147 13.65 -14.67 -0.45
C PRO A 147 14.13 -13.55 -1.38
N LYS A 148 14.58 -13.91 -2.60
CA LYS A 148 15.09 -12.93 -3.59
C LYS A 148 14.01 -12.02 -4.19
N ALA A 149 12.75 -12.46 -4.17
CA ALA A 149 11.62 -11.74 -4.76
C ALA A 149 10.95 -10.74 -3.80
N GLY A 150 11.66 -10.34 -2.73
CA GLY A 150 11.09 -9.60 -1.63
C GLY A 150 10.69 -10.49 -0.46
N GLY A 151 10.82 -9.98 0.75
CA GLY A 151 10.37 -10.65 1.98
C GLY A 151 11.47 -10.77 3.02
N PHE A 152 11.17 -11.44 4.13
CA PHE A 152 12.14 -11.67 5.19
C PHE A 152 12.54 -13.13 5.23
N GLY A 153 13.82 -13.39 5.46
CA GLY A 153 14.36 -14.71 5.74
C GLY A 153 15.35 -14.67 6.89
N ILE A 154 15.74 -15.86 7.36
CA ILE A 154 16.74 -16.00 8.42
C ILE A 154 17.92 -16.75 7.83
N VAL A 155 19.12 -16.24 8.11
CA VAL A 155 20.39 -16.92 7.84
C VAL A 155 21.18 -17.03 9.13
N ALA A 156 21.66 -18.23 9.44
CA ALA A 156 22.55 -18.49 10.56
C ALA A 156 23.98 -18.65 10.04
N VAL A 157 24.91 -17.89 10.60
CA VAL A 157 26.33 -17.95 10.25
C VAL A 157 26.94 -19.20 10.87
N LEU A 158 27.34 -20.18 10.05
CA LEU A 158 27.85 -21.48 10.50
C LEU A 158 29.34 -21.46 10.85
N GLN A 159 30.08 -20.47 10.35
CA GLN A 159 31.48 -20.23 10.66
C GLN A 159 31.75 -18.73 10.69
N GLN A 160 32.73 -18.28 11.47
CA GLN A 160 33.09 -16.86 11.52
C GLN A 160 33.34 -16.34 10.10
N ALA A 161 32.63 -15.28 9.72
CA ALA A 161 32.65 -14.74 8.36
C ALA A 161 32.72 -13.22 8.39
N LYS A 162 33.20 -12.61 7.31
CA LYS A 162 33.01 -11.17 7.12
C LYS A 162 31.60 -10.91 6.60
N ILE A 163 31.02 -9.78 6.98
CA ILE A 163 29.66 -9.41 6.56
C ILE A 163 29.52 -9.35 5.03
N GLY A 164 30.59 -9.00 4.30
CA GLY A 164 30.62 -9.06 2.84
C GLY A 164 30.47 -10.49 2.28
N ASP A 165 31.05 -11.49 2.94
CA ASP A 165 30.91 -12.90 2.56
C ASP A 165 29.49 -13.39 2.86
N VAL A 166 28.92 -12.97 3.99
CA VAL A 166 27.51 -13.26 4.34
C VAL A 166 26.58 -12.68 3.29
N VAL A 167 26.73 -11.40 2.94
CA VAL A 167 25.96 -10.73 1.88
C VAL A 167 26.05 -11.50 0.57
N THR A 168 27.27 -11.86 0.15
CA THR A 168 27.50 -12.62 -1.09
C THR A 168 26.83 -14.00 -1.03
N ALA A 169 26.95 -14.71 0.09
CA ALA A 169 26.37 -16.02 0.29
C ALA A 169 24.82 -16.01 0.28
N THR A 170 24.19 -14.90 0.68
CA THR A 170 22.72 -14.78 0.60
C THR A 170 22.21 -14.70 -0.84
N GLY A 171 23.05 -14.24 -1.78
CA GLY A 171 22.67 -14.00 -3.16
C GLY A 171 21.64 -12.87 -3.35
N CYS A 172 21.39 -12.03 -2.34
CA CYS A 172 20.63 -10.78 -2.48
C CYS A 172 21.48 -9.73 -3.24
N PRO A 173 20.86 -8.87 -4.07
CA PRO A 173 21.53 -7.68 -4.59
C PRO A 173 21.92 -6.73 -3.45
N ALA A 174 23.18 -6.31 -3.37
CA ALA A 174 23.66 -5.43 -2.31
C ALA A 174 22.84 -4.12 -2.20
N ALA A 175 22.39 -3.57 -3.33
CA ALA A 175 21.65 -2.31 -3.39
C ALA A 175 20.24 -2.36 -2.78
N SER A 176 19.63 -3.53 -2.64
CA SER A 176 18.29 -3.70 -2.05
C SER A 176 18.29 -4.46 -0.73
N MET A 177 19.47 -4.90 -0.28
CA MET A 177 19.56 -5.79 0.86
C MET A 177 19.53 -5.01 2.19
N SER A 178 18.92 -5.60 3.20
CA SER A 178 19.08 -5.22 4.61
C SER A 178 19.25 -6.45 5.47
N LEU A 179 20.17 -6.38 6.43
CA LEU A 179 20.41 -7.39 7.44
C LEU A 179 20.14 -6.80 8.82
N PHE A 180 19.55 -7.61 9.69
CA PHE A 180 19.20 -7.26 11.06
C PHE A 180 19.77 -8.32 11.99
N ALA A 181 20.35 -7.88 13.11
CA ALA A 181 20.81 -8.76 14.18
C ALA A 181 20.29 -8.25 15.51
N THR A 182 20.07 -9.16 16.46
CA THR A 182 19.77 -8.80 17.85
C THR A 182 21.03 -8.98 18.69
N VAL A 183 21.52 -7.89 19.30
CA VAL A 183 22.69 -7.91 20.18
C VAL A 183 22.34 -7.19 21.47
N GLY A 184 22.45 -7.89 22.61
CA GLY A 184 22.11 -7.33 23.92
C GLY A 184 20.66 -6.82 24.01
N GLY A 185 19.71 -7.47 23.32
CA GLY A 185 18.31 -7.05 23.26
C GLY A 185 18.01 -5.87 22.33
N SER A 186 19.03 -5.31 21.67
CA SER A 186 18.86 -4.24 20.67
C SER A 186 18.91 -4.80 19.25
N PHE A 187 18.05 -4.27 18.37
CA PHE A 187 18.13 -4.55 16.94
C PHE A 187 19.12 -3.60 16.27
N VAL A 188 20.13 -4.16 15.60
CA VAL A 188 21.08 -3.42 14.78
C VAL A 188 20.90 -3.78 13.32
N THR A 189 21.08 -2.80 12.43
CA THR A 189 20.82 -2.94 10.99
C THR A 189 22.10 -2.74 10.19
N TYR A 190 22.27 -3.53 9.14
CA TYR A 190 23.31 -3.39 8.14
C TYR A 190 22.69 -3.33 6.74
N VAL A 191 22.93 -2.24 6.02
CA VAL A 191 22.50 -2.04 4.63
C VAL A 191 23.76 -2.03 3.76
N PRO A 192 24.00 -3.06 2.94
CA PRO A 192 25.15 -3.10 2.04
C PRO A 192 25.09 -1.96 1.02
N GLY A 193 26.25 -1.43 0.64
CA GLY A 193 26.34 -0.41 -0.42
C GLY A 193 25.83 0.99 -0.04
N THR A 194 25.27 1.20 1.15
CA THR A 194 24.92 2.55 1.61
C THR A 194 26.18 3.40 1.82
N THR A 195 26.13 4.66 1.39
CA THR A 195 27.17 5.67 1.68
C THR A 195 26.95 6.38 3.01
N ILE A 196 25.78 6.18 3.65
CA ILE A 196 25.43 6.80 4.91
C ILE A 196 26.00 5.96 6.05
N ALA A 197 27.19 6.32 6.53
CA ALA A 197 27.89 5.58 7.60
C ALA A 197 27.04 5.37 8.86
N ALA A 198 26.17 6.33 9.21
CA ALA A 198 25.29 6.26 10.37
C ALA A 198 24.32 5.06 10.35
N VAL A 199 23.92 4.59 9.16
CA VAL A 199 23.01 3.44 9.01
C VAL A 199 23.67 2.16 9.54
N ASN A 200 24.96 1.98 9.26
CA ASN A 200 25.70 0.78 9.62
C ASN A 200 26.50 0.92 10.91
N ALA A 201 26.55 2.12 11.51
CA ALA A 201 27.40 2.41 12.66
C ALA A 201 27.10 1.50 13.86
N ALA A 202 25.83 1.33 14.22
CA ALA A 202 25.43 0.48 15.34
C ALA A 202 25.77 -0.99 15.10
N PHE A 203 25.60 -1.48 13.87
CA PHE A 203 25.97 -2.85 13.50
C PHE A 203 27.48 -3.06 13.56
N LEU A 204 28.26 -2.15 12.97
CA LEU A 204 29.72 -2.25 12.95
C LEU A 204 30.34 -2.06 14.34
N ALA A 205 29.67 -1.37 15.26
CA ALA A 205 30.07 -1.31 16.66
C ALA A 205 29.91 -2.67 17.37
N GLN A 206 28.87 -3.45 17.02
CA GLN A 206 28.66 -4.81 17.56
C GLN A 206 29.48 -5.88 16.84
N PHE A 207 29.79 -5.66 15.56
CA PHE A 207 30.59 -6.55 14.72
C PHE A 207 31.79 -5.79 14.15
N PRO A 208 32.83 -5.53 14.97
CA PRO A 208 34.03 -4.82 14.52
C PRO A 208 34.64 -5.48 13.29
N ASP A 209 35.15 -4.65 12.37
CA ASP A 209 35.69 -5.09 11.07
C ASP A 209 34.72 -5.92 10.23
N GLY A 210 33.40 -5.82 10.51
CA GLY A 210 32.36 -6.64 9.90
C GLY A 210 32.49 -8.13 10.20
N ALA A 211 33.21 -8.52 11.26
CA ALA A 211 33.34 -9.93 11.64
C ALA A 211 32.07 -10.41 12.34
N VAL A 212 31.37 -11.37 11.73
CA VAL A 212 30.17 -11.99 12.28
C VAL A 212 30.55 -13.33 12.91
N PRO A 213 30.37 -13.52 14.23
CA PRO A 213 30.69 -14.77 14.91
C PRO A 213 29.88 -15.97 14.41
N THR A 214 30.45 -17.16 14.56
CA THR A 214 29.73 -18.43 14.38
C THR A 214 28.49 -18.48 15.29
N GLY A 215 27.39 -19.03 14.76
CA GLY A 215 26.10 -19.14 15.47
C GLY A 215 25.26 -17.87 15.43
N THR A 216 25.76 -16.77 14.85
CA THR A 216 24.98 -15.53 14.74
C THR A 216 23.82 -15.73 13.78
N ALA A 217 22.59 -15.57 14.28
CA ALA A 217 21.40 -15.52 13.46
C ALA A 217 21.17 -14.08 12.97
N LEU A 218 20.99 -13.94 11.67
CA LEU A 218 20.68 -12.68 11.00
C LEU A 218 19.32 -12.83 10.33
N ILE A 219 18.46 -11.83 10.50
CA ILE A 219 17.25 -11.68 9.70
C ILE A 219 17.64 -10.81 8.51
N GLY A 220 17.24 -11.18 7.31
CA GLY A 220 17.55 -10.40 6.12
C GLY A 220 16.36 -10.20 5.21
N LYS A 221 16.44 -9.15 4.41
CA LYS A 221 15.50 -8.81 3.35
C LYS A 221 16.27 -8.46 2.09
N CYS A 222 15.91 -9.10 0.97
CA CYS A 222 16.06 -8.52 -0.35
C CYS A 222 14.71 -7.84 -0.72
#